data_AF-A0A1J4WGG2-F1
#
_entry.id   AF-A0A1J4WGG2-F1
#
_cell.length_a   1.000
_cell.length_b   1.000
_cell.length_c   1.000
_cell.angle_alpha   90.00
_cell.angle_beta   90.00
_cell.angle_gamma   90.00
#
_symmetry.space_group_name_H-M   'P 1'
#
loop_
_entity.id
_entity.type
_entity.pdbx_description
1 polymer ?
#
loop_
_entity_poly.entity_id
_entity_poly.type
_entity_poly.pdbx_seq_one_letter_code
_entity_poly.pdbx_strand_id
1 'polypeptide(L)'
;MIKKIIFTISVLIVTAGGLYFLFLRQPANQQPPNNQINYKSGISADWKNYKNQQFGFEIFYAPQYPLNQGASQRFNVSEFFVGQGDNIVTISLPKNSYPGTNYYDGFLTVSAQLQSSEASCRQAQEEGNTQIINLSPYKTISGLEFFSGESNGAAAGTLAKNKIYHAFINNTCYEITLNLFEGNIGNYPAGAVSQIDEADVFSKIEAVMVTFKITGSPIAQTPQSEQTPEQFVKNYLDAYKNIAAKKNFAEIKSFLTVDALDFMQSENIPLETNYTQFDSYQVLSVQNLGNHWAANVKLYSNGEIIKKPDGNAITQIDIIKENNIFKAETWYFTQ
;
A
#
# COMPACT_ATOMS: atom_id res chain seq x y z
N MET A 1 44.52 36.04 -12.13
CA MET A 1 43.48 35.76 -13.15
C MET A 1 42.58 34.59 -12.76
N ILE A 2 43.13 33.48 -12.25
CA ILE A 2 42.40 32.27 -11.84
C ILE A 2 41.33 32.50 -10.75
N LYS A 3 41.57 33.36 -9.75
CA LYS A 3 40.59 33.66 -8.69
C LYS A 3 39.30 34.35 -9.19
N LYS A 4 39.35 35.08 -10.32
CA LYS A 4 38.15 35.71 -10.91
C LYS A 4 37.28 34.69 -11.65
N ILE A 5 37.89 33.67 -12.27
CA ILE A 5 37.17 32.64 -13.03
C ILE A 5 36.39 31.71 -12.08
N ILE A 6 36.98 31.33 -10.94
CA ILE A 6 36.32 30.48 -9.95
C ILE A 6 35.10 31.19 -9.33
N PHE A 7 35.19 32.49 -9.07
CA PHE A 7 34.06 33.26 -8.53
C PHE A 7 32.89 33.33 -9.50
N THR A 8 33.15 33.52 -10.80
CA THR A 8 32.09 33.61 -11.81
C THR A 8 31.37 32.27 -12.01
N ILE A 9 32.10 31.14 -11.99
CA ILE A 9 31.50 29.80 -12.13
C ILE A 9 30.60 29.47 -10.92
N SER A 10 31.03 29.80 -9.70
CA SER A 10 30.23 29.55 -8.50
C SER A 10 28.93 30.37 -8.50
N VAL A 11 28.96 31.64 -8.94
CA VAL A 11 27.76 32.48 -9.04
C VAL A 11 26.79 31.93 -10.10
N LEU A 12 27.30 31.39 -11.21
CA LEU A 12 26.48 30.80 -12.27
C LEU A 12 25.79 29.50 -11.83
N ILE A 13 26.48 28.65 -11.06
CA ILE A 13 25.92 27.40 -10.52
C ILE A 13 24.83 27.70 -9.48
N VAL A 14 25.05 28.68 -8.59
CA VAL A 14 24.05 29.06 -7.57
C VAL A 14 22.83 29.74 -8.21
N THR A 15 23.02 30.55 -9.25
CA THR A 15 21.89 31.20 -9.94
C THR A 15 21.10 30.22 -10.80
N ALA A 16 21.76 29.30 -11.50
CA ALA A 16 21.07 28.24 -12.26
C ALA A 16 20.31 27.28 -11.31
N GLY A 17 20.93 26.87 -10.20
CA GLY A 17 20.29 26.03 -9.18
C GLY A 17 19.14 26.74 -8.46
N GLY A 18 19.29 28.03 -8.14
CA GLY A 18 18.24 28.84 -7.51
C GLY A 18 17.04 29.09 -8.42
N LEU A 19 17.28 29.33 -9.72
CA LEU A 19 16.20 29.48 -10.70
C LEU A 19 15.48 28.16 -10.99
N TYR A 20 16.21 27.04 -11.02
CA TYR A 20 15.61 25.71 -11.14
C TYR A 20 14.74 25.37 -9.93
N PHE A 21 15.18 25.71 -8.72
CA PHE A 21 14.41 25.51 -7.49
C PHE A 21 13.17 26.40 -7.40
N LEU A 22 13.20 27.60 -7.97
CA LEU A 22 12.02 28.48 -8.07
C LEU A 22 11.02 28.00 -9.15
N PHE A 23 11.48 27.36 -10.22
CA PHE A 23 10.60 26.78 -11.23
C PHE A 23 9.84 25.55 -10.71
N LEU A 24 10.45 24.78 -9.79
CA LEU A 24 9.79 23.67 -9.08
C LEU A 24 8.78 24.12 -8.01
N ARG A 25 8.70 25.43 -7.70
CA ARG A 25 7.85 26.00 -6.65
C ARG A 25 6.66 26.81 -7.16
N GLN A 26 6.31 26.75 -8.44
CA GLN A 26 5.06 27.36 -8.88
C GLN A 26 3.88 26.58 -8.26
N PRO A 27 3.07 27.20 -7.37
CA PRO A 27 1.85 26.55 -6.93
C PRO A 27 0.96 26.42 -8.17
N ALA A 28 0.53 25.19 -8.47
CA ALA A 28 -0.49 24.92 -9.47
C ALA A 28 -1.81 25.55 -9.01
N ASN A 29 -1.94 26.87 -9.21
CA ASN A 29 -3.12 27.64 -8.87
C ASN A 29 -4.10 27.60 -10.05
N GLN A 30 -4.39 26.39 -10.52
CA GLN A 30 -5.54 26.12 -11.36
C GLN A 30 -6.55 25.38 -10.50
N GLN A 31 -7.56 26.10 -10.02
CA GLN A 31 -8.77 25.44 -9.55
C GLN A 31 -9.23 24.50 -10.67
N PRO A 32 -9.35 23.18 -10.41
CA PRO A 32 -9.84 22.27 -11.43
C PRO A 32 -11.25 22.71 -11.82
N PRO A 33 -11.58 22.70 -13.13
CA PRO A 33 -12.92 23.04 -13.58
C PRO A 33 -13.93 22.16 -12.85
N ASN A 34 -14.91 22.80 -12.19
CA ASN A 34 -16.05 22.16 -11.54
C ASN A 34 -16.99 21.57 -12.60
N ASN A 35 -16.53 20.53 -13.28
CA ASN A 35 -17.33 19.71 -14.16
C ASN A 35 -17.69 18.46 -13.39
N GLN A 36 -18.96 18.35 -12.99
CA GLN A 36 -19.56 17.09 -12.58
C GLN A 36 -19.58 16.15 -13.80
N ILE A 37 -18.45 15.52 -14.11
CA ILE A 37 -18.38 14.47 -15.11
C ILE A 37 -19.17 13.28 -14.54
N ASN A 38 -20.26 12.93 -15.21
CA ASN A 38 -21.11 11.81 -14.84
C ASN A 38 -20.41 10.50 -15.26
N TYR A 39 -19.39 10.09 -14.50
CA TYR A 39 -18.54 8.91 -14.79
C TYR A 39 -19.29 7.56 -14.83
N LYS A 40 -20.59 7.55 -14.47
CA LYS A 40 -21.44 6.36 -14.52
C LYS A 40 -21.59 5.78 -15.93
N SER A 41 -21.33 6.56 -17.00
CA SER A 41 -21.41 6.11 -18.39
C SER A 41 -20.12 5.46 -18.94
N GLY A 42 -19.05 5.34 -18.15
CA GLY A 42 -17.74 4.85 -18.61
C GLY A 42 -17.36 3.41 -18.19
N ILE A 43 -18.14 2.77 -17.33
CA ILE A 43 -17.86 1.40 -16.87
C ILE A 43 -18.39 0.43 -17.92
N SER A 44 -17.48 -0.26 -18.61
CA SER A 44 -17.85 -1.32 -19.56
C SER A 44 -18.33 -2.56 -18.80
N ALA A 45 -19.24 -3.33 -19.42
CA ALA A 45 -19.85 -4.51 -18.81
C ALA A 45 -18.85 -5.62 -18.44
N ASP A 46 -17.64 -5.57 -19.01
CA ASP A 46 -16.54 -6.50 -18.76
C ASP A 46 -15.64 -6.11 -17.60
N TRP A 47 -15.80 -4.92 -17.00
CA TRP A 47 -14.97 -4.49 -15.88
C TRP A 47 -15.07 -5.46 -14.69
N LYS A 48 -13.93 -5.76 -14.09
CA LYS A 48 -13.83 -6.61 -12.90
C LYS A 48 -14.19 -5.80 -11.66
N ASN A 49 -14.76 -6.45 -10.65
CA ASN A 49 -15.08 -5.85 -9.37
C ASN A 49 -14.18 -6.43 -8.28
N TYR A 50 -13.37 -5.57 -7.64
CA TYR A 50 -12.66 -5.91 -6.41
C TYR A 50 -13.47 -5.43 -5.21
N LYS A 51 -13.77 -6.37 -4.29
CA LYS A 51 -14.47 -6.08 -3.04
C LYS A 51 -13.57 -6.38 -1.86
N ASN A 52 -13.48 -5.44 -0.94
CA ASN A 52 -12.83 -5.66 0.35
C ASN A 52 -13.87 -5.57 1.46
N GLN A 53 -14.22 -6.73 2.04
CA GLN A 53 -15.22 -6.80 3.12
C GLN A 53 -14.69 -6.25 4.45
N GLN A 54 -13.39 -6.41 4.73
CA GLN A 54 -12.75 -5.91 5.95
C GLN A 54 -12.84 -4.38 6.03
N PHE A 55 -12.54 -3.70 4.92
CA PHE A 55 -12.57 -2.24 4.82
C PHE A 55 -13.85 -1.69 4.20
N GLY A 56 -14.84 -2.54 3.89
CA GLY A 56 -16.18 -2.12 3.50
C GLY A 56 -16.27 -1.37 2.16
N PHE A 57 -15.38 -1.61 1.19
CA PHE A 57 -15.42 -0.92 -0.10
C PHE A 57 -15.41 -1.87 -1.31
N GLU A 58 -15.81 -1.33 -2.46
CA GLU A 58 -15.60 -1.94 -3.77
C GLU A 58 -15.02 -0.94 -4.77
N ILE A 59 -14.30 -1.45 -5.77
CA ILE A 59 -13.75 -0.69 -6.88
C ILE A 59 -13.77 -1.54 -8.16
N PHE A 60 -14.14 -0.94 -9.27
CA PHE A 60 -14.16 -1.59 -10.58
C PHE A 60 -12.93 -1.22 -11.38
N TYR A 61 -12.41 -2.16 -12.16
CA TYR A 61 -11.22 -1.95 -12.98
C TYR A 61 -11.28 -2.72 -14.29
N ALA A 62 -10.55 -2.21 -15.28
CA ALA A 62 -10.48 -2.82 -16.60
C ALA A 62 -9.80 -4.22 -16.52
N PRO A 63 -10.29 -5.24 -17.24
CA PRO A 63 -9.80 -6.62 -17.11
C PRO A 63 -8.30 -6.81 -17.32
N GLN A 64 -7.70 -5.95 -18.15
CA GLN A 64 -6.29 -5.94 -18.50
C GLN A 64 -5.39 -5.28 -17.46
N TYR A 65 -5.96 -4.60 -16.45
CA TYR A 65 -5.18 -3.95 -15.39
C TYR A 65 -4.80 -5.01 -14.33
N PRO A 66 -3.49 -5.25 -14.11
CA PRO A 66 -3.07 -6.14 -13.03
C PRO A 66 -3.54 -5.61 -11.68
N LEU A 67 -4.00 -6.52 -10.82
CA LEU A 67 -4.41 -6.22 -9.45
C LEU A 67 -3.50 -6.99 -8.49
N ASN A 68 -2.90 -6.27 -7.54
CA ASN A 68 -2.12 -6.85 -6.45
C ASN A 68 -2.76 -6.43 -5.12
N GLN A 69 -2.80 -7.34 -4.15
CA GLN A 69 -3.20 -6.99 -2.78
C GLN A 69 -2.00 -6.40 -2.05
N GLY A 70 -2.21 -5.31 -1.31
CA GLY A 70 -1.14 -4.54 -0.67
C GLY A 70 -0.50 -3.46 -1.56
N ALA A 71 0.64 -2.96 -1.10
CA ALA A 71 1.44 -1.95 -1.80
C ALA A 71 2.01 -2.49 -3.12
N SER A 72 2.43 -1.58 -4.00
CA SER A 72 3.11 -1.95 -5.24
C SER A 72 4.42 -2.68 -4.92
N GLN A 73 4.63 -3.86 -5.52
CA GLN A 73 5.88 -4.61 -5.35
C GLN A 73 7.06 -4.01 -6.13
N ARG A 74 6.78 -3.08 -7.05
CA ARG A 74 7.81 -2.51 -7.95
C ARG A 74 8.38 -1.19 -7.45
N PHE A 75 7.56 -0.42 -6.75
CA PHE A 75 7.92 0.86 -6.18
C PHE A 75 7.48 0.82 -4.72
N ASN A 76 8.40 1.14 -3.81
CA ASN A 76 8.03 1.39 -2.43
C ASN A 76 7.31 2.74 -2.38
N VAL A 77 6.02 2.71 -2.69
CA VAL A 77 5.08 3.82 -2.53
C VAL A 77 4.44 3.67 -1.17
N SER A 78 4.79 4.58 -0.27
CA SER A 78 4.13 4.74 1.00
C SER A 78 2.77 5.39 0.84
N GLU A 79 1.87 5.07 1.77
CA GLU A 79 0.68 5.86 2.02
C GLU A 79 1.07 7.29 2.44
N PHE A 80 0.17 8.23 2.17
CA PHE A 80 0.33 9.63 2.53
C PHE A 80 -0.43 9.97 3.82
N PHE A 81 -0.75 9.03 4.70
CA PHE A 81 -1.41 9.34 5.98
C PHE A 81 -0.45 10.06 6.94
N VAL A 82 -1.02 10.91 7.81
CA VAL A 82 -0.34 11.32 9.05
C VAL A 82 -0.40 10.12 10.02
N GLY A 83 0.69 9.37 10.11
CA GLY A 83 0.77 8.11 10.84
C GLY A 83 0.60 6.89 9.94
N GLN A 84 0.47 5.70 10.55
CA GLN A 84 0.41 4.45 9.81
C GLN A 84 -0.97 4.19 9.22
N GLY A 85 -1.03 3.61 8.01
CA GLY A 85 -2.24 3.02 7.45
C GLY A 85 -1.98 1.62 6.90
N ASP A 86 -3.03 1.04 6.32
CA ASP A 86 -2.96 -0.25 5.64
C ASP A 86 -3.05 -0.03 4.13
N ASN A 87 -2.03 -0.45 3.37
CA ASN A 87 -2.13 -0.59 1.92
C ASN A 87 -2.97 -1.82 1.58
N ILE A 88 -4.07 -1.64 0.87
CA ILE A 88 -5.09 -2.69 0.70
C ILE A 88 -5.01 -3.31 -0.70
N VAL A 89 -4.99 -2.48 -1.74
CA VAL A 89 -4.96 -2.96 -3.13
C VAL A 89 -4.26 -1.97 -4.04
N THR A 90 -3.52 -2.50 -5.00
CA THR A 90 -2.89 -1.77 -6.10
C THR A 90 -3.47 -2.25 -7.43
N ILE A 91 -3.89 -1.32 -8.29
CA ILE A 91 -4.41 -1.58 -9.63
C ILE A 91 -3.53 -0.84 -10.64
N SER A 92 -2.79 -1.57 -11.47
CA SER A 92 -1.79 -1.01 -12.36
C SER A 92 -2.26 -0.94 -13.81
N LEU A 93 -1.78 0.06 -14.54
CA LEU A 93 -1.82 0.02 -16.00
C LEU A 93 -0.86 -1.10 -16.50
N PRO A 94 -1.15 -1.73 -17.65
CA PRO A 94 -0.21 -2.66 -18.27
C PRO A 94 1.15 -2.00 -18.50
N LYS A 95 2.24 -2.74 -18.26
CA LYS A 95 3.62 -2.21 -18.38
C LYS A 95 3.91 -1.60 -19.75
N ASN A 96 3.35 -2.17 -20.81
CA ASN A 96 3.56 -1.74 -22.18
C ASN A 96 2.45 -0.80 -22.69
N SER A 97 1.78 -0.06 -21.79
CA SER A 97 0.70 0.86 -22.19
C SER A 97 1.18 2.02 -23.05
N TYR A 98 2.47 2.39 -22.94
CA TYR A 98 3.06 3.54 -23.64
C TYR A 98 4.42 3.19 -24.25
N PRO A 99 4.46 2.35 -25.29
CA PRO A 99 5.71 1.99 -25.94
C PRO A 99 6.36 3.21 -26.60
N GLY A 100 7.68 3.34 -26.48
CA GLY A 100 8.44 4.43 -27.10
C GLY A 100 8.39 5.77 -26.35
N THR A 101 7.83 5.80 -25.14
CA THR A 101 7.88 6.95 -24.23
C THR A 101 8.85 6.69 -23.07
N ASN A 102 9.10 7.71 -22.25
CA ASN A 102 9.81 7.60 -20.96
C ASN A 102 8.91 7.06 -19.82
N TYR A 103 7.75 6.49 -20.10
CA TYR A 103 6.87 5.90 -19.09
C TYR A 103 7.52 4.68 -18.41
N TYR A 104 7.50 4.64 -17.07
CA TYR A 104 7.91 3.46 -16.30
C TYR A 104 6.71 2.68 -15.76
N ASP A 105 5.84 3.34 -14.99
CA ASP A 105 4.68 2.69 -14.38
C ASP A 105 3.61 3.71 -14.02
N GLY A 106 2.39 3.22 -13.84
CA GLY A 106 1.21 4.01 -13.61
C GLY A 106 0.16 3.16 -12.92
N PHE A 107 -0.24 3.52 -11.71
CA PHE A 107 -1.13 2.69 -10.91
C PHE A 107 -1.91 3.49 -9.87
N LEU A 108 -3.02 2.91 -9.41
CA LEU A 108 -3.80 3.37 -8.29
C LEU A 108 -3.53 2.49 -7.07
N THR A 109 -3.36 3.09 -5.90
CA THR A 109 -3.42 2.40 -4.62
C THR A 109 -4.69 2.79 -3.87
N VAL A 110 -5.25 1.84 -3.12
CA VAL A 110 -6.26 2.12 -2.10
C VAL A 110 -5.69 1.70 -0.76
N SER A 111 -5.74 2.61 0.20
CA SER A 111 -5.25 2.43 1.56
C SER A 111 -6.27 2.93 2.56
N ALA A 112 -6.20 2.48 3.81
CA ALA A 112 -7.08 2.96 4.86
C ALA A 112 -6.36 3.12 6.20
N GLN A 113 -6.71 4.18 6.93
CA GLN A 113 -6.33 4.41 8.31
C GLN A 113 -7.59 4.34 9.18
N LEU A 114 -7.71 3.26 9.95
CA LEU A 114 -8.79 3.07 10.91
C LEU A 114 -8.61 3.96 12.14
N GLN A 115 -9.71 4.28 12.82
CA GLN A 115 -9.72 5.12 14.02
C GLN A 115 -9.05 6.49 13.80
N SER A 116 -9.12 7.00 12.57
CA SER A 116 -8.60 8.32 12.21
C SER A 116 -9.59 9.41 12.61
N SER A 117 -9.12 10.65 12.64
CA SER A 117 -9.96 11.83 12.78
C SER A 117 -10.18 12.48 11.41
N GLU A 118 -11.28 13.22 11.26
CA GLU A 118 -11.50 13.98 10.03
C GLU A 118 -10.38 15.02 9.80
N ALA A 119 -9.88 15.64 10.88
CA ALA A 119 -8.81 16.62 10.82
C ALA A 119 -7.49 16.00 10.29
N SER A 120 -7.08 14.84 10.81
CA SER A 120 -5.91 14.11 10.30
C SER A 120 -6.14 13.59 8.88
N CYS A 121 -7.37 13.21 8.54
CA CYS A 121 -7.71 12.75 7.19
C CYS A 121 -7.64 13.87 6.12
N ARG A 122 -7.72 15.13 6.52
CA ARG A 122 -7.52 16.29 5.64
C ARG A 122 -6.04 16.67 5.47
N GLN A 123 -5.14 15.85 6.00
CA GLN A 123 -3.71 16.03 5.93
C GLN A 123 -3.06 14.85 5.21
N ALA A 124 -1.96 15.12 4.55
CA ALA A 124 -1.11 14.13 3.94
C ALA A 124 0.35 14.30 4.38
N GLN A 125 1.10 13.22 4.47
CA GLN A 125 2.51 13.22 4.83
C GLN A 125 3.22 12.07 4.12
N GLU A 126 4.25 12.39 3.34
CA GLU A 126 5.09 11.38 2.72
C GLU A 126 5.99 10.70 3.77
N GLU A 127 6.18 9.39 3.67
CA GLU A 127 7.01 8.64 4.61
C GLU A 127 8.44 9.22 4.69
N GLY A 128 8.96 9.38 5.90
CA GLY A 128 10.28 9.97 6.14
C GLY A 128 10.35 11.49 5.93
N ASN A 129 9.27 12.12 5.49
CA ASN A 129 9.17 13.58 5.39
C ASN A 129 8.44 14.15 6.62
N THR A 130 8.93 15.26 7.16
CA THR A 130 8.28 15.95 8.29
C THR A 130 7.25 16.98 7.84
N GLN A 131 7.19 17.28 6.55
CA GLN A 131 6.26 18.26 6.00
C GLN A 131 4.86 17.64 5.86
N ILE A 132 3.89 18.28 6.50
CA ILE A 132 2.47 17.99 6.33
C ILE A 132 1.92 18.81 5.15
N ILE A 133 1.20 18.13 4.27
CA ILE A 133 0.44 18.68 3.16
C ILE A 133 -1.01 18.81 3.61
N ASN A 134 -1.57 20.01 3.62
CA ASN A 134 -3.02 20.17 3.85
C ASN A 134 -3.76 19.93 2.54
N LEU A 135 -4.68 18.96 2.55
CA LEU A 135 -5.48 18.60 1.40
C LEU A 135 -6.64 19.59 1.23
N SER A 136 -6.94 19.94 -0.02
CA SER A 136 -8.02 20.86 -0.37
C SER A 136 -9.29 20.08 -0.73
N PRO A 137 -10.51 20.60 -0.48
CA PRO A 137 -11.74 20.00 -1.01
C PRO A 137 -11.64 19.80 -2.52
N TYR A 138 -11.98 18.60 -2.98
CA TYR A 138 -11.84 18.21 -4.39
C TYR A 138 -13.20 18.06 -5.08
N LYS A 139 -13.79 16.88 -5.00
CA LYS A 139 -15.09 16.57 -5.61
C LYS A 139 -15.79 15.45 -4.87
N THR A 140 -17.10 15.37 -5.07
CA THR A 140 -17.90 14.24 -4.62
C THR A 140 -17.86 13.12 -5.68
N ILE A 141 -17.39 11.93 -5.31
CA ILE A 141 -17.38 10.75 -6.16
C ILE A 141 -18.29 9.70 -5.53
N SER A 142 -19.30 9.22 -6.27
CA SER A 142 -20.26 8.23 -5.77
C SER A 142 -20.91 8.61 -4.43
N GLY A 143 -21.11 9.91 -4.17
CA GLY A 143 -21.67 10.43 -2.91
C GLY A 143 -20.67 10.62 -1.77
N LEU A 144 -19.38 10.36 -2.00
CA LEU A 144 -18.31 10.55 -1.03
C LEU A 144 -17.53 11.83 -1.34
N GLU A 145 -17.36 12.69 -0.34
CA GLU A 145 -16.51 13.88 -0.46
C GLU A 145 -15.04 13.48 -0.35
N PHE A 146 -14.23 13.94 -1.30
CA PHE A 146 -12.78 13.75 -1.30
C PHE A 146 -12.05 15.08 -1.05
N PHE A 147 -10.94 15.00 -0.35
CA PHE A 147 -9.89 16.03 -0.27
C PHE A 147 -8.71 15.59 -1.13
N SER A 148 -8.08 16.51 -1.86
CA SER A 148 -6.97 16.20 -2.75
C SER A 148 -5.72 17.03 -2.50
N GLY A 149 -4.60 16.46 -2.88
CA GLY A 149 -3.29 17.09 -2.92
C GLY A 149 -2.41 16.40 -3.95
N GLU A 150 -1.21 16.94 -4.16
CA GLU A 150 -0.22 16.37 -5.06
C GLU A 150 1.13 16.27 -4.35
N SER A 151 1.89 15.23 -4.67
CA SER A 151 3.29 15.09 -4.28
C SER A 151 4.13 14.74 -5.50
N ASN A 152 5.31 15.31 -5.60
CA ASN A 152 6.25 15.06 -6.69
C ASN A 152 7.62 14.74 -6.12
N GLY A 153 8.25 13.67 -6.61
CA GLY A 153 9.57 13.21 -6.21
C GLY A 153 10.48 12.99 -7.41
N ALA A 154 11.79 13.03 -7.19
CA ALA A 154 12.77 12.68 -8.20
C ALA A 154 13.93 11.92 -7.55
N ALA A 155 14.23 10.72 -8.04
CA ALA A 155 15.31 9.89 -7.53
C ALA A 155 15.85 8.98 -8.62
N ALA A 156 17.18 8.78 -8.64
CA ALA A 156 17.87 7.85 -9.55
C ALA A 156 17.48 7.96 -11.04
N GLY A 157 17.14 9.18 -11.51
CA GLY A 157 16.74 9.42 -12.89
C GLY A 157 15.26 9.13 -13.21
N THR A 158 14.46 8.80 -12.20
CA THR A 158 13.00 8.64 -12.27
C THR A 158 12.32 9.82 -11.59
N LEU A 159 11.23 10.29 -12.17
CA LEU A 159 10.30 11.26 -11.62
C LEU A 159 9.05 10.52 -11.15
N ALA A 160 8.61 10.81 -9.93
CA ALA A 160 7.37 10.30 -9.35
C ALA A 160 6.38 11.46 -9.25
N LYS A 161 5.15 11.24 -9.74
CA LYS A 161 4.05 12.21 -9.69
C LYS A 161 2.84 11.53 -9.09
N ASN A 162 2.34 12.08 -7.98
CA ASN A 162 1.30 11.46 -7.18
C ASN A 162 0.13 12.44 -7.01
N LYS A 163 -1.09 11.96 -7.27
CA LYS A 163 -2.34 12.64 -6.91
C LYS A 163 -2.98 11.89 -5.76
N ILE A 164 -3.11 12.57 -4.62
CA ILE A 164 -3.55 12.01 -3.35
C ILE A 164 -5.01 12.39 -3.16
N TYR A 165 -5.86 11.43 -2.78
CA TYR A 165 -7.27 11.66 -2.51
C TYR A 165 -7.72 10.99 -1.22
N HIS A 166 -8.15 11.78 -0.23
CA HIS A 166 -8.63 11.27 1.05
C HIS A 166 -10.14 11.41 1.18
N ALA A 167 -10.81 10.40 1.71
CA ALA A 167 -12.22 10.46 2.10
C ALA A 167 -12.40 9.95 3.53
N PHE A 168 -13.07 10.73 4.38
CA PHE A 168 -13.34 10.37 5.77
C PHE A 168 -14.76 9.80 5.93
N ILE A 169 -14.88 8.53 6.33
CA ILE A 169 -16.16 7.87 6.59
C ILE A 169 -16.03 7.00 7.85
N ASN A 170 -16.97 7.12 8.79
CA ASN A 170 -17.09 6.24 9.97
C ASN A 170 -15.75 6.04 10.73
N ASN A 171 -15.08 7.14 11.10
CA ASN A 171 -13.78 7.12 11.78
C ASN A 171 -12.66 6.41 11.01
N THR A 172 -12.80 6.32 9.69
CA THR A 172 -11.79 5.74 8.79
C THR A 172 -11.43 6.76 7.73
N CYS A 173 -10.13 6.99 7.56
CA CYS A 173 -9.63 7.74 6.42
C CYS A 173 -9.28 6.75 5.31
N TYR A 174 -9.94 6.84 4.18
CA TYR A 174 -9.57 6.12 2.97
C TYR A 174 -8.67 7.01 2.14
N GLU A 175 -7.54 6.49 1.68
CA GLU A 175 -6.68 7.13 0.71
C GLU A 175 -6.77 6.38 -0.61
N ILE A 176 -6.91 7.14 -1.70
CA ILE A 176 -6.68 6.66 -3.05
C ILE A 176 -5.57 7.52 -3.64
N THR A 177 -4.46 6.90 -4.02
CA THR A 177 -3.33 7.62 -4.63
C THR A 177 -3.15 7.16 -6.07
N LEU A 178 -3.14 8.12 -7.01
CA LEU A 178 -2.82 7.87 -8.40
C LEU A 178 -1.35 8.19 -8.60
N ASN A 179 -0.58 7.20 -9.04
CA ASN A 179 0.86 7.27 -9.13
C ASN A 179 1.28 7.19 -10.60
N LEU A 180 2.22 8.04 -11.00
CA LEU A 180 2.92 7.98 -12.28
C LEU A 180 4.44 8.03 -12.01
N PHE A 181 5.14 7.03 -12.51
CA PHE A 181 6.59 7.00 -12.56
C PHE A 181 7.06 7.11 -14.01
N GLU A 182 7.95 8.06 -14.28
CA GLU A 182 8.51 8.32 -15.60
C GLU A 182 10.02 8.56 -15.52
N GLY A 183 10.78 8.18 -16.54
CA GLY A 183 12.19 8.52 -16.63
C GLY A 183 12.34 10.00 -16.91
N ASN A 184 13.32 10.66 -16.31
CA ASN A 184 13.64 12.03 -16.66
C ASN A 184 14.10 12.06 -18.13
N ILE A 185 13.37 12.78 -19.00
CA ILE A 185 13.62 12.81 -20.43
C ILE A 185 15.04 13.28 -20.79
N GLY A 186 15.64 14.12 -19.93
CA GLY A 186 17.02 14.60 -20.08
C GLY A 186 18.09 13.49 -19.95
N ASN A 187 17.72 12.31 -19.45
CA ASN A 187 18.63 11.17 -19.32
C ASN A 187 18.70 10.31 -20.60
N TYR A 188 17.90 10.60 -21.62
CA TYR A 188 17.86 9.84 -22.87
C TYR A 188 18.56 10.58 -24.00
N PRO A 189 19.22 9.88 -24.95
CA PRO A 189 19.68 10.50 -26.19
C PRO A 189 18.52 11.16 -26.94
N ALA A 190 18.81 12.27 -27.63
CA ALA A 190 17.81 13.00 -28.39
C ALA A 190 17.09 12.06 -29.38
N GLY A 191 15.77 11.99 -29.27
CA GLY A 191 14.91 11.16 -30.13
C GLY A 191 14.85 9.66 -29.78
N ALA A 192 15.53 9.20 -28.72
CA ALA A 192 15.48 7.79 -28.31
C ALA A 192 14.11 7.39 -27.75
N VAL A 193 13.47 8.28 -27.00
CA VAL A 193 12.10 8.15 -26.48
C VAL A 193 11.39 9.50 -26.52
N SER A 194 10.05 9.47 -26.49
CA SER A 194 9.21 10.66 -26.34
C SER A 194 8.79 10.88 -24.88
N GLN A 195 8.48 12.13 -24.51
CA GLN A 195 7.86 12.40 -23.21
C GLN A 195 6.44 11.82 -23.20
N ILE A 196 6.09 11.13 -22.12
CA ILE A 196 4.76 10.59 -21.88
C ILE A 196 3.71 11.70 -21.74
N ASP A 197 2.52 11.46 -22.26
CA ASP A 197 1.34 12.29 -21.96
C ASP A 197 0.80 11.91 -20.58
N GLU A 198 1.19 12.69 -19.57
CA GLU A 198 0.80 12.50 -18.17
C GLU A 198 -0.72 12.59 -17.98
N ALA A 199 -1.39 13.46 -18.74
CA ALA A 199 -2.83 13.65 -18.64
C ALA A 199 -3.57 12.41 -19.12
N ASP A 200 -3.09 11.77 -20.20
CA ASP A 200 -3.64 10.49 -20.66
C ASP A 200 -3.45 9.40 -19.59
N VAL A 201 -2.26 9.30 -18.97
CA VAL A 201 -2.02 8.34 -17.87
C VAL A 201 -2.99 8.54 -16.72
N PHE A 202 -3.05 9.76 -16.17
CA PHE A 202 -3.92 10.05 -15.03
C PHE A 202 -5.40 9.85 -15.39
N SER A 203 -5.83 10.19 -16.60
CA SER A 203 -7.22 9.99 -17.02
C SER A 203 -7.65 8.52 -16.98
N LYS A 204 -6.75 7.59 -17.40
CA LYS A 204 -7.02 6.15 -17.39
C LYS A 204 -7.13 5.59 -15.97
N ILE A 205 -6.27 6.04 -15.06
CA ILE A 205 -6.26 5.57 -13.68
C ILE A 205 -7.40 6.24 -12.88
N GLU A 206 -7.70 7.50 -13.15
CA GLU A 206 -8.84 8.21 -12.56
C GLU A 206 -10.17 7.55 -12.95
N ALA A 207 -10.28 6.98 -14.16
CA ALA A 207 -11.44 6.19 -14.56
C ALA A 207 -11.68 4.96 -13.66
N VAL A 208 -10.65 4.43 -13.00
CA VAL A 208 -10.78 3.39 -11.96
C VAL A 208 -11.23 4.02 -10.64
N MET A 209 -10.57 5.10 -10.21
CA MET A 209 -10.87 5.82 -8.96
C MET A 209 -12.35 6.19 -8.85
N VAL A 210 -12.95 6.71 -9.91
CA VAL A 210 -14.34 7.19 -9.90
C VAL A 210 -15.38 6.08 -9.68
N THR A 211 -14.96 4.82 -9.75
CA THR A 211 -15.80 3.66 -9.47
C THR A 211 -15.78 3.23 -8.00
N PHE A 212 -14.87 3.80 -7.21
CA PHE A 212 -14.75 3.52 -5.78
C PHE A 212 -16.06 3.84 -5.04
N LYS A 213 -16.49 2.89 -4.20
CA LYS A 213 -17.70 3.00 -3.40
C LYS A 213 -17.51 2.34 -2.04
N ILE A 214 -18.09 2.96 -1.03
CA ILE A 214 -18.29 2.31 0.27
C ILE A 214 -19.53 1.43 0.18
N THR A 215 -19.36 0.15 0.48
CA THR A 215 -20.41 -0.89 0.49
C THR A 215 -20.84 -1.27 1.90
N GLY A 216 -20.11 -0.83 2.93
CA GLY A 216 -20.42 -1.06 4.34
C GLY A 216 -19.45 -0.31 5.23
N SER A 217 -19.70 -0.28 6.53
CA SER A 217 -18.67 0.19 7.46
C SER A 217 -17.48 -0.76 7.41
N PRO A 218 -16.24 -0.27 7.47
CA PRO A 218 -15.11 -1.13 7.77
C PRO A 218 -15.49 -1.92 9.02
N ILE A 219 -15.38 -3.24 8.94
CA ILE A 219 -15.66 -4.09 10.09
C ILE A 219 -14.68 -3.60 11.13
N ALA A 220 -15.19 -3.10 12.25
CA ALA A 220 -14.34 -2.63 13.33
C ALA A 220 -13.36 -3.76 13.60
N GLN A 221 -12.09 -3.57 13.23
CA GLN A 221 -11.05 -4.44 13.72
C GLN A 221 -11.20 -4.31 15.23
N THR A 222 -11.57 -5.41 15.90
CA THR A 222 -11.65 -5.44 17.36
C THR A 222 -10.42 -4.69 17.87
N PRO A 223 -10.56 -3.59 18.63
CA PRO A 223 -9.48 -2.65 18.86
C PRO A 223 -8.19 -3.40 19.16
N GLN A 224 -7.26 -3.41 18.22
CA GLN A 224 -6.02 -4.18 18.35
C GLN A 224 -5.15 -3.63 19.49
N SER A 225 -5.52 -2.45 20.02
CA SER A 225 -4.97 -1.80 21.19
C SER A 225 -5.18 -2.56 22.52
N GLU A 226 -5.98 -3.63 22.57
CA GLU A 226 -6.18 -4.43 23.79
C GLU A 226 -6.03 -5.95 23.58
N GLN A 227 -5.58 -6.37 22.39
CA GLN A 227 -5.37 -7.80 22.13
C GLN A 227 -4.26 -8.33 23.02
N THR A 228 -4.53 -9.37 23.82
CA THR A 228 -3.46 -10.05 24.57
C THR A 228 -2.60 -10.88 23.61
N PRO A 229 -1.32 -11.15 23.93
CA PRO A 229 -0.48 -12.06 23.15
C PRO A 229 -1.15 -13.41 22.88
N GLU A 230 -1.90 -13.94 23.86
CA GLU A 230 -2.65 -15.20 23.71
C GLU A 230 -3.79 -15.08 22.69
N GLN A 231 -4.53 -13.97 22.72
CA GLN A 231 -5.59 -13.74 21.74
C GLN A 231 -5.02 -13.52 20.33
N PHE A 232 -3.83 -12.90 20.23
CA PHE A 232 -3.08 -12.82 18.98
C PHE A 232 -2.77 -14.20 18.41
N VAL A 233 -2.19 -15.09 19.21
CA VAL A 233 -1.86 -16.47 18.78
C VAL A 233 -3.09 -17.22 18.28
N LYS A 234 -4.22 -17.10 18.99
CA LYS A 234 -5.48 -17.74 18.59
C LYS A 234 -5.94 -17.22 17.22
N ASN A 235 -5.99 -15.90 17.04
CA ASN A 235 -6.41 -15.29 15.78
C ASN A 235 -5.46 -15.67 14.63
N TYR A 236 -4.15 -15.67 14.87
CA TYR A 236 -3.15 -16.11 13.90
C TYR A 236 -3.35 -17.57 13.48
N LEU A 237 -3.52 -18.49 14.43
CA LEU A 237 -3.73 -19.91 14.14
C LEU A 237 -5.07 -20.19 13.45
N ASP A 238 -6.13 -19.45 13.79
CA ASP A 238 -7.40 -19.55 13.08
C ASP A 238 -7.30 -19.04 11.63
N ALA A 239 -6.59 -17.93 11.39
CA ALA A 239 -6.28 -17.48 10.05
C ALA A 239 -5.45 -18.53 9.28
N TYR A 240 -4.43 -19.10 9.94
CA TYR A 240 -3.53 -20.09 9.35
C TYR A 240 -4.26 -21.38 8.95
N LYS A 241 -5.06 -21.94 9.86
CA LYS A 241 -5.90 -23.12 9.63
C LYS A 241 -6.76 -22.97 8.37
N ASN A 242 -7.27 -21.77 8.15
CA ASN A 242 -8.20 -21.48 7.07
C ASN A 242 -7.53 -21.21 5.71
N ILE A 243 -6.20 -21.18 5.64
CA ILE A 243 -5.45 -20.94 4.40
C ILE A 243 -5.90 -21.87 3.27
N ALA A 244 -5.93 -23.19 3.54
CA ALA A 244 -6.31 -24.21 2.56
C ALA A 244 -7.73 -24.02 2.03
N ALA A 245 -8.66 -23.83 2.97
CA ALA A 245 -10.08 -23.82 2.70
C ALA A 245 -10.53 -22.52 2.02
N LYS A 246 -9.94 -21.37 2.41
CA LYS A 246 -10.34 -20.05 1.93
C LYS A 246 -9.48 -19.53 0.78
N LYS A 247 -8.33 -20.16 0.50
CA LYS A 247 -7.28 -19.61 -0.39
C LYS A 247 -6.93 -18.14 -0.05
N ASN A 248 -7.06 -17.77 1.23
CA ASN A 248 -7.00 -16.38 1.69
C ASN A 248 -5.66 -16.06 2.35
N PHE A 249 -4.62 -15.99 1.54
CA PHE A 249 -3.27 -15.68 2.00
C PHE A 249 -3.09 -14.24 2.48
N ALA A 250 -3.96 -13.31 2.07
CA ALA A 250 -3.90 -11.94 2.58
C ALA A 250 -4.20 -11.87 4.07
N GLU A 251 -5.14 -12.67 4.55
CA GLU A 251 -5.53 -12.70 5.96
C GLU A 251 -4.36 -13.15 6.84
N ILE A 252 -3.55 -14.13 6.43
CA ILE A 252 -2.39 -14.55 7.23
C ILE A 252 -1.24 -13.55 7.14
N LYS A 253 -1.02 -12.94 5.97
CA LYS A 253 0.05 -11.96 5.76
C LYS A 253 -0.06 -10.77 6.72
N SER A 254 -1.28 -10.35 7.08
CA SER A 254 -1.45 -9.25 8.05
C SER A 254 -0.97 -9.59 9.46
N PHE A 255 -0.81 -10.86 9.81
CA PHE A 255 -0.26 -11.29 11.10
C PHE A 255 1.26 -11.37 11.12
N LEU A 256 1.93 -11.38 9.97
CA LEU A 256 3.38 -11.60 9.86
C LEU A 256 4.13 -10.27 9.92
N THR A 257 5.37 -10.31 10.42
CA THR A 257 6.33 -9.22 10.28
C THR A 257 6.78 -9.08 8.83
N VAL A 258 7.34 -7.93 8.46
CA VAL A 258 7.94 -7.72 7.13
C VAL A 258 9.08 -8.71 6.91
N ASP A 259 9.96 -8.90 7.90
CA ASP A 259 11.07 -9.84 7.82
C ASP A 259 10.60 -11.29 7.58
N ALA A 260 9.52 -11.71 8.24
CA ALA A 260 8.93 -13.03 8.02
C ALA A 260 8.39 -13.17 6.59
N LEU A 261 7.74 -12.13 6.05
CA LEU A 261 7.26 -12.11 4.67
C LEU A 261 8.39 -12.15 3.65
N ASP A 262 9.48 -11.41 3.91
CA ASP A 262 10.66 -11.36 3.05
C ASP A 262 11.40 -12.70 3.03
N PHE A 263 11.56 -13.33 4.19
CA PHE A 263 12.14 -14.68 4.29
C PHE A 263 11.34 -15.70 3.48
N MET A 264 10.01 -15.68 3.58
CA MET A 264 9.17 -16.59 2.80
C MET A 264 9.34 -16.40 1.29
N GLN A 265 9.50 -15.15 0.85
CA GLN A 265 9.74 -14.84 -0.55
C GLN A 265 11.14 -15.27 -1.00
N SER A 266 12.18 -15.06 -0.19
CA SER A 266 13.55 -15.43 -0.53
C SER A 266 13.73 -16.95 -0.67
N GLU A 267 13.00 -17.73 0.14
CA GLU A 267 13.03 -19.19 0.09
C GLU A 267 12.12 -19.77 -1.01
N ASN A 268 11.46 -18.92 -1.81
CA ASN A 268 10.51 -19.31 -2.85
C ASN A 268 9.44 -20.31 -2.33
N ILE A 269 9.04 -20.17 -1.06
CA ILE A 269 8.07 -21.05 -0.42
C ILE A 269 6.70 -20.70 -1.00
N PRO A 270 6.09 -21.59 -1.81
CA PRO A 270 4.78 -21.30 -2.36
C PRO A 270 3.80 -21.39 -1.20
N LEU A 271 3.29 -20.23 -0.79
CA LEU A 271 2.24 -20.06 0.21
C LEU A 271 1.10 -21.09 0.00
N GLU A 272 0.78 -21.36 -1.26
CA GLU A 272 -0.31 -22.23 -1.72
C GLU A 272 -0.10 -23.73 -1.48
N THR A 273 1.14 -24.20 -1.32
CA THR A 273 1.44 -25.63 -1.35
C THR A 273 2.30 -26.15 -0.22
N ASN A 274 2.91 -25.28 0.60
CA ASN A 274 3.84 -25.70 1.65
C ASN A 274 3.48 -25.12 3.03
N TYR A 275 2.41 -25.64 3.61
CA TYR A 275 1.99 -25.32 4.98
C TYR A 275 1.44 -26.57 5.68
N THR A 276 1.66 -26.66 7.00
CA THR A 276 1.10 -27.73 7.83
C THR A 276 -0.41 -27.56 7.93
N GLN A 277 -1.13 -28.55 7.42
CA GLN A 277 -2.57 -28.62 7.58
C GLN A 277 -2.92 -29.15 8.97
N PHE A 278 -3.77 -28.43 9.69
CA PHE A 278 -4.33 -28.82 10.98
C PHE A 278 -5.80 -28.39 11.05
N ASP A 279 -6.62 -29.05 11.87
CA ASP A 279 -8.04 -28.75 12.06
C ASP A 279 -8.33 -28.06 13.39
N SER A 280 -7.43 -28.21 14.36
CA SER A 280 -7.55 -27.66 15.70
C SER A 280 -6.18 -27.49 16.35
N TYR A 281 -6.14 -26.71 17.42
CA TYR A 281 -4.90 -26.38 18.12
C TYR A 281 -5.17 -26.17 19.61
N GLN A 282 -4.10 -26.24 20.40
CA GLN A 282 -4.08 -25.91 21.82
C GLN A 282 -2.92 -24.95 22.10
N VAL A 283 -3.22 -23.76 22.63
CA VAL A 283 -2.18 -22.85 23.14
C VAL A 283 -1.80 -23.31 24.55
N LEU A 284 -0.55 -23.70 24.75
CA LEU A 284 -0.05 -24.22 26.03
C LEU A 284 0.43 -23.11 26.95
N SER A 285 1.18 -22.16 26.40
CA SER A 285 1.73 -21.03 27.12
C SER A 285 2.04 -19.88 26.19
N VAL A 286 1.92 -18.65 26.67
CA VAL A 286 2.49 -17.47 26.01
C VAL A 286 3.35 -16.74 27.04
N GLN A 287 4.64 -16.63 26.76
CA GLN A 287 5.63 -16.08 27.69
C GLN A 287 6.20 -14.79 27.14
N ASN A 288 6.29 -13.75 27.98
CA ASN A 288 6.98 -12.52 27.63
C ASN A 288 8.48 -12.70 27.91
N LEU A 289 9.32 -12.54 26.88
CA LEU A 289 10.77 -12.70 26.93
C LEU A 289 11.51 -11.35 26.87
N GLY A 290 10.80 -10.24 27.11
CA GLY A 290 11.32 -8.88 27.09
C GLY A 290 10.83 -8.11 25.87
N ASN A 291 11.57 -8.20 24.77
CA ASN A 291 11.24 -7.53 23.50
C ASN A 291 10.35 -8.36 22.56
N HIS A 292 10.11 -9.63 22.88
CA HIS A 292 9.27 -10.55 22.12
C HIS A 292 8.52 -11.49 23.06
N TRP A 293 7.56 -12.24 22.53
CA TRP A 293 6.82 -13.28 23.21
C TRP A 293 7.01 -14.61 22.49
N ALA A 294 7.12 -15.69 23.24
CA ALA A 294 7.13 -17.05 22.71
C ALA A 294 5.83 -17.76 23.10
N ALA A 295 5.11 -18.26 22.11
CA ALA A 295 3.90 -19.05 22.31
C ALA A 295 4.14 -20.52 21.94
N ASN A 296 3.95 -21.42 22.90
CA ASN A 296 4.03 -22.86 22.66
C ASN A 296 2.64 -23.40 22.36
N VAL A 297 2.50 -24.10 21.23
CA VAL A 297 1.22 -24.61 20.75
C VAL A 297 1.33 -26.08 20.32
N LYS A 298 0.23 -26.81 20.45
CA LYS A 298 0.03 -28.13 19.82
C LYS A 298 -0.95 -27.97 18.68
N LEU A 299 -0.66 -28.62 17.56
CA LEU A 299 -1.53 -28.67 16.40
C LEU A 299 -2.09 -30.08 16.26
N TYR A 300 -3.31 -30.19 15.75
CA TYR A 300 -4.00 -31.45 15.58
C TYR A 300 -4.56 -31.57 14.18
N SER A 301 -4.58 -32.79 13.63
CA SER A 301 -5.21 -33.11 12.37
C SER A 301 -5.98 -34.41 12.53
N ASN A 302 -7.29 -34.37 12.24
CA ASN A 302 -8.22 -35.47 12.47
C ASN A 302 -8.18 -35.99 13.92
N GLY A 303 -7.98 -35.08 14.88
CA GLY A 303 -7.85 -35.39 16.31
C GLY A 303 -6.50 -35.98 16.74
N GLU A 304 -5.56 -36.23 15.82
CA GLU A 304 -4.20 -36.67 16.13
C GLU A 304 -3.23 -35.50 16.24
N ILE A 305 -2.30 -35.58 17.18
CA ILE A 305 -1.29 -34.53 17.37
C ILE A 305 -0.26 -34.56 16.26
N ILE A 306 -0.02 -33.40 15.64
CA ILE A 306 1.01 -33.24 14.63
C ILE A 306 2.37 -33.13 15.33
N LYS A 307 3.32 -33.95 14.88
CA LYS A 307 4.71 -33.94 15.35
C LYS A 307 5.61 -33.41 14.24
N LYS A 308 6.60 -32.61 14.61
CA LYS A 308 7.70 -32.19 13.73
C LYS A 308 8.61 -33.39 13.40
N PRO A 309 9.51 -33.27 12.40
CA PRO A 309 10.45 -34.35 12.04
C PRO A 309 11.34 -34.84 13.19
N ASP A 310 11.61 -33.97 14.17
CA ASP A 310 12.36 -34.29 15.40
C ASP A 310 11.53 -35.09 16.43
N GLY A 311 10.25 -35.39 16.13
CA GLY A 311 9.31 -36.07 17.01
C GLY A 311 8.65 -35.18 18.05
N ASN A 312 9.03 -33.90 18.14
CA ASN A 312 8.45 -32.95 19.09
C ASN A 312 7.07 -32.49 18.60
N ALA A 313 6.10 -32.51 19.52
CA ALA A 313 4.72 -32.14 19.25
C ALA A 313 4.38 -30.68 19.57
N ILE A 314 5.38 -29.93 20.08
CA ILE A 314 5.25 -28.52 20.42
C ILE A 314 5.87 -27.68 19.30
N THR A 315 5.05 -26.77 18.78
CA THR A 315 5.49 -25.72 17.87
C THR A 315 5.56 -24.41 18.65
N GLN A 316 6.68 -23.69 18.50
CA GLN A 316 6.84 -22.36 19.07
C GLN A 316 6.49 -21.33 18.00
N ILE A 317 5.75 -20.29 18.40
CA ILE A 317 5.45 -19.12 17.59
C ILE A 317 6.07 -17.92 18.28
N ASP A 318 7.07 -17.31 17.66
CA ASP A 318 7.65 -16.06 18.15
C ASP A 318 6.85 -14.87 17.62
N ILE A 319 6.62 -13.92 18.53
CA ILE A 319 5.72 -12.80 18.36
C ILE A 319 6.44 -11.54 18.83
N ILE A 320 6.38 -10.47 18.06
CA ILE A 320 6.81 -9.14 18.49
C ILE A 320 5.63 -8.19 18.53
N LYS A 321 5.85 -7.03 19.13
CA LYS A 321 4.89 -5.93 19.15
C LYS A 321 5.47 -4.75 18.40
N GLU A 322 5.02 -4.54 17.18
CA GLU A 322 5.40 -3.42 16.30
C GLU A 322 4.30 -2.37 16.34
N ASN A 323 4.62 -1.12 16.68
CA ASN A 323 3.65 -0.02 16.71
C ASN A 323 2.37 -0.33 17.50
N ASN A 324 2.52 -1.00 18.64
CA ASN A 324 1.45 -1.52 19.50
C ASN A 324 0.61 -2.69 18.95
N ILE A 325 0.98 -3.25 17.80
CA ILE A 325 0.31 -4.38 17.15
C ILE A 325 1.18 -5.63 17.28
N PHE A 326 0.59 -6.74 17.70
CA PHE A 326 1.29 -8.02 17.71
C PHE A 326 1.48 -8.55 16.28
N LYS A 327 2.66 -9.10 16.01
CA LYS A 327 3.06 -9.70 14.74
C LYS A 327 3.84 -10.98 15.00
N ALA A 328 3.66 -12.00 14.18
CA ALA A 328 4.39 -13.25 14.25
C ALA A 328 5.66 -13.14 13.41
N GLU A 329 6.81 -13.42 14.01
CA GLU A 329 8.11 -13.50 13.35
C GLU A 329 8.33 -14.86 12.67
N THR A 330 7.49 -15.84 13.03
CA THR A 330 7.67 -17.23 12.65
C THR A 330 6.65 -17.68 11.61
N TRP A 331 7.17 -18.11 10.46
CA TRP A 331 6.47 -18.96 9.50
C TRP A 331 7.14 -20.34 9.48
N TYR A 332 6.93 -21.13 10.53
CA TYR A 332 7.56 -22.46 10.68
C TYR A 332 6.53 -23.58 10.72
N PHE A 333 5.71 -23.69 9.68
CA PHE A 333 4.97 -24.93 9.47
C PHE A 333 5.23 -25.51 8.08
N THR A 334 6.50 -25.56 7.68
CA THR A 334 6.96 -26.42 6.60
C THR A 334 7.49 -27.70 7.21
N GLN A 335 7.13 -28.85 6.62
CA GLN A 335 7.59 -30.18 7.04
C GLN A 335 9.10 -30.36 6.89
#